data_AF-A0A2E6Q8G6-F1
#
_entry.id   AF-A0A2E6Q8G6-F1
#
_cell.length_a   1.000
_cell.length_b   1.000
_cell.length_c   1.000
_cell.angle_alpha   90.00
_cell.angle_beta   90.00
_cell.angle_gamma   90.00
#
_symmetry.space_group_name_H-M   'P 1'
#
loop_
_entity.id
_entity.type
_entity.pdbx_description
1 polymer ?
#
loop_
_entity_poly.entity_id
_entity_poly.type
_entity_poly.pdbx_seq_one_letter_code
_entity_poly.pdbx_strand_id
1 'polypeptide(L)'
;MGNREYSENGVIETMRTAFSVGLSAALAGLLVSGCVLFDGTRDTGPDEFGVVSRAPLAQPPDFSLRPPRAGAKRPNEVETREQARRRLFGRTTRTRGAVPERDPNDNRSDGERALLHKADALDVDPTIRDAVARESGIVREDSGFVDSLLFWKSDQKKDAVVDPSNEAERLRRNEALGKDPTDGSTITKKN
;
A
#
# COMPACT_ATOMS: atom_id res chain seq x y z
N MET A 1 38.40 19.69 -72.33
CA MET A 1 38.48 20.09 -70.91
C MET A 1 37.17 19.71 -70.24
N GLY A 2 37.12 18.82 -69.25
CA GLY A 2 35.84 18.40 -68.66
C GLY A 2 35.90 17.53 -67.40
N ASN A 3 36.94 17.65 -66.56
CA ASN A 3 37.12 16.76 -65.40
C ASN A 3 37.31 17.51 -64.06
N ARG A 4 36.61 18.63 -63.81
CA ARG A 4 36.62 19.29 -62.49
C ARG A 4 35.27 19.42 -61.79
N GLU A 5 34.17 19.02 -62.41
CA GLU A 5 32.82 19.32 -61.90
C GLU A 5 32.22 18.23 -60.98
N TYR A 6 32.81 17.02 -60.96
CA TYR A 6 32.32 15.91 -60.12
C TYR A 6 32.83 15.93 -58.67
N SER A 7 33.86 16.72 -58.34
CA SER A 7 34.45 16.71 -56.99
C SER A 7 33.78 17.69 -56.03
N GLU A 8 33.19 18.80 -56.50
CA GLU A 8 32.60 19.81 -55.62
C GLU A 8 31.21 19.38 -55.09
N ASN A 9 30.43 18.69 -55.94
CA ASN A 9 29.07 18.25 -55.59
C ASN A 9 29.05 17.17 -54.47
N GLY A 10 30.05 16.28 -54.42
CA GLY A 10 30.15 15.26 -53.37
C GLY A 10 30.56 15.82 -52.00
N VAL A 11 31.34 16.90 -51.97
CA VAL A 11 31.76 17.55 -50.72
C VAL A 11 30.59 18.31 -50.07
N ILE A 12 29.72 18.90 -50.90
CA ILE A 12 28.53 19.63 -50.41
C ILE A 12 27.48 18.67 -49.83
N GLU A 13 27.32 17.48 -50.41
CA GLU A 13 26.36 16.48 -49.95
C GLU A 13 26.82 15.78 -48.65
N THR A 14 28.12 15.52 -48.52
CA THR A 14 28.75 15.02 -47.28
C THR A 14 28.73 16.07 -46.16
N MET A 15 28.89 17.35 -46.47
CA MET A 15 28.73 18.44 -45.50
C MET A 15 27.28 18.63 -45.04
N ARG A 16 26.29 18.51 -45.93
CA ARG A 16 24.87 18.60 -45.56
C ARG A 16 24.43 17.43 -44.67
N THR A 17 24.85 16.22 -44.99
CA THR A 17 24.57 15.04 -44.16
C THR A 17 25.24 15.15 -42.79
N ALA A 18 26.52 15.55 -42.73
CA ALA A 18 27.22 15.76 -41.47
C ALA A 18 26.55 16.86 -40.61
N PHE A 19 26.11 17.96 -41.21
CA PHE A 19 25.42 19.02 -40.48
C PHE A 19 24.04 18.59 -39.97
N SER A 20 23.28 17.84 -40.77
CA SER A 20 21.99 17.30 -40.36
C SER A 20 22.09 16.27 -39.23
N VAL A 21 23.09 15.39 -39.26
CA VAL A 21 23.37 14.43 -38.19
C VAL A 21 23.81 15.16 -36.93
N GLY A 22 24.70 16.16 -37.05
CA GLY A 22 25.14 16.99 -35.92
C GLY A 22 23.99 17.75 -35.25
N LEU A 23 23.09 18.34 -36.04
CA LEU A 23 21.92 19.07 -35.53
C LEU A 23 20.93 18.13 -34.82
N SER A 24 20.70 16.93 -35.37
CA SER A 24 19.81 15.94 -34.76
C SER A 24 20.36 15.39 -33.42
N ALA A 25 21.67 15.18 -33.34
CA ALA A 25 22.33 14.73 -32.12
C ALA A 25 22.31 15.82 -31.02
N ALA A 26 22.49 17.09 -31.40
CA ALA A 26 22.40 18.21 -30.46
C ALA A 26 20.98 18.39 -29.89
N LEU A 27 19.95 18.25 -30.74
CA LEU A 27 18.55 18.35 -30.33
C LEU A 27 18.15 17.19 -29.40
N ALA A 28 18.61 15.97 -29.69
CA ALA A 28 18.40 14.80 -28.83
C ALA A 28 19.09 14.95 -27.46
N GLY A 29 20.30 15.52 -27.42
CA GLY A 29 21.01 15.81 -26.17
C GLY A 29 20.27 16.81 -25.28
N LEU A 30 19.61 17.81 -25.87
CA LEU A 30 18.87 18.83 -25.13
C LEU A 30 17.57 18.28 -24.51
N LEU A 31 16.93 17.30 -25.15
CA LEU A 31 15.73 16.63 -24.62
C LEU A 31 16.02 15.73 -23.41
N VAL A 32 17.21 15.13 -23.33
CA VAL A 32 17.56 14.21 -22.22
C VAL A 32 18.02 14.96 -20.95
N SER A 33 18.55 16.18 -21.08
CA SER A 33 19.08 16.95 -19.95
C SER A 33 18.02 17.78 -19.18
N GLY A 34 16.74 17.67 -19.53
CA GLY A 34 15.66 18.47 -18.94
C GLY A 34 15.05 17.91 -17.63
N CYS A 35 15.19 16.62 -17.36
CA CYS A 35 14.42 15.96 -16.28
C CYS A 35 14.93 16.20 -14.84
N VAL A 36 16.09 16.84 -14.66
CA VAL A 36 16.69 17.04 -13.32
C VAL A 36 16.47 18.42 -12.73
N LEU A 37 15.91 19.36 -13.51
CA LEU A 37 15.72 20.76 -13.08
C LEU A 37 14.39 21.01 -12.35
N PHE A 38 13.41 20.10 -12.47
CA PHE A 38 12.08 20.24 -11.88
C PHE A 38 11.76 19.14 -10.85
N ASP A 39 12.79 18.63 -10.18
CA ASP A 39 12.64 17.66 -9.12
C ASP A 39 12.10 18.34 -7.86
N GLY A 40 10.77 18.51 -7.79
CA GLY A 40 10.05 19.06 -6.65
C GLY A 40 10.11 18.19 -5.39
N THR A 41 10.84 17.07 -5.42
CA THR A 41 11.05 16.19 -4.25
C THR A 41 12.16 16.68 -3.31
N ARG A 42 12.95 17.68 -3.71
CA ARG A 42 14.01 18.24 -2.87
C ARG A 42 13.50 19.15 -1.76
N ASP A 43 12.23 19.55 -1.82
CA ASP A 43 11.58 20.46 -0.87
C ASP A 43 10.34 19.82 -0.21
N THR A 44 10.38 18.51 0.02
CA THR A 44 9.31 17.77 0.74
C THR A 44 9.65 17.54 2.21
N GLY A 45 10.51 18.37 2.78
CA GLY A 45 10.71 18.43 4.22
C GLY A 45 9.57 19.23 4.88
N PRO A 46 9.13 18.88 6.10
CA PRO A 46 8.21 19.73 6.84
C PRO A 46 8.89 21.07 7.14
N ASP A 47 8.31 22.17 6.64
CA ASP A 47 8.78 23.55 6.84
C ASP A 47 9.05 23.86 8.32
N GLU A 48 10.33 23.90 8.69
CA GLU A 48 10.77 24.17 10.07
C GLU A 48 10.54 25.61 10.54
N PHE A 49 10.21 26.52 9.61
CA PHE A 49 9.89 27.92 9.92
C PHE A 49 8.39 28.23 9.77
N GLY A 50 7.57 27.21 9.51
CA GLY A 50 6.12 27.34 9.38
C GLY A 50 5.46 27.81 10.68
N VAL A 51 5.02 29.06 10.73
CA VAL A 51 4.28 29.59 11.87
C VAL A 51 2.84 29.10 11.83
N VAL A 52 2.44 28.30 12.83
CA VAL A 52 1.05 27.88 13.00
C VAL A 52 0.21 29.07 13.46
N SER A 53 -0.77 29.48 12.66
CA SER A 53 -1.71 30.54 13.02
C SER A 53 -2.56 30.11 14.22
N ARG A 54 -2.54 30.90 15.30
CA ARG A 54 -3.46 30.75 16.43
C ARG A 54 -4.74 31.52 16.13
N ALA A 55 -5.89 31.00 16.56
CA ALA A 55 -7.14 31.74 16.49
C ALA A 55 -7.00 33.07 17.26
N PRO A 56 -7.49 34.21 16.71
CA PRO A 56 -7.41 35.48 17.40
C PRO A 56 -8.16 35.43 18.73
N LEU A 57 -7.62 36.06 19.76
CA LEU A 57 -8.25 36.18 21.06
C LEU A 57 -9.37 37.22 20.97
N ALA A 58 -10.59 36.78 20.63
CA ALA A 58 -11.78 37.60 20.81
C ALA A 58 -12.15 37.57 22.30
N GLN A 59 -12.09 38.73 22.96
CA GLN A 59 -12.59 38.88 24.32
C GLN A 59 -14.12 38.87 24.27
N PRO A 60 -14.81 37.85 24.80
CA PRO A 60 -16.26 37.86 24.85
C PRO A 60 -16.74 38.96 25.81
N PRO A 61 -17.94 39.54 25.58
CA PRO A 61 -18.54 40.47 26.53
C PRO A 61 -18.68 39.79 27.90
N ASP A 62 -18.27 40.51 28.94
CA ASP A 62 -17.98 40.00 30.28
C ASP A 62 -19.06 39.06 30.81
N PHE A 63 -18.76 37.77 30.80
CA PHE A 63 -19.35 36.81 31.72
C PHE A 63 -18.31 36.55 32.80
N SER A 64 -18.73 36.64 34.07
CA SER A 64 -17.95 36.30 35.26
C SER A 64 -17.61 34.80 35.28
N LEU A 65 -16.75 34.37 34.36
CA LEU A 65 -16.24 33.01 34.29
C LEU A 65 -15.31 32.79 35.47
N ARG A 66 -15.46 31.65 36.13
CA ARG A 66 -14.48 31.20 37.12
C ARG A 66 -13.09 31.22 36.48
N PRO A 67 -12.07 31.81 37.13
CA PRO A 67 -10.71 31.74 36.63
C PRO A 67 -10.34 30.28 36.32
N PRO A 68 -9.79 30.00 35.13
CA PRO A 68 -9.36 28.65 34.80
C PRO A 68 -8.34 28.20 35.84
N ARG A 69 -8.43 26.94 36.28
CA ARG A 69 -7.45 26.36 37.21
C ARG A 69 -6.06 26.46 36.58
N ALA A 70 -5.08 26.93 37.34
CA ALA A 70 -3.69 26.94 36.90
C ALA A 70 -3.27 25.53 36.45
N GLY A 71 -2.79 25.42 35.21
CA GLY A 71 -2.41 24.13 34.61
C GLY A 71 -3.54 23.36 33.91
N ALA A 72 -4.79 23.84 33.90
CA ALA A 72 -5.86 23.21 33.12
C ALA A 72 -5.66 23.42 31.61
N LYS A 73 -5.95 22.39 30.82
CA LYS A 73 -5.87 22.44 29.36
C LYS A 73 -6.79 23.54 28.82
N ARG A 74 -6.27 24.39 27.94
CA ARG A 74 -7.05 25.46 27.30
C ARG A 74 -8.11 24.83 26.38
N PRO A 75 -9.39 25.24 26.47
CA PRO A 75 -10.45 24.69 25.63
C PRO A 75 -10.25 24.91 24.12
N ASN A 76 -9.60 26.01 23.75
CA ASN A 76 -9.44 26.43 22.35
C ASN A 76 -8.12 25.95 21.73
N GLU A 77 -7.30 25.18 22.45
CA GLU A 77 -5.99 24.72 21.97
C GLU A 77 -6.04 23.23 21.63
N VAL A 78 -5.98 22.93 20.33
CA VAL A 78 -5.80 21.56 19.85
C VAL A 78 -4.35 21.18 20.11
N GLU A 79 -4.15 20.23 21.01
CA GLU A 79 -2.82 19.78 21.43
C GLU A 79 -2.05 19.15 20.24
N THR A 80 -0.75 19.45 20.11
CA THR A 80 0.05 19.14 18.92
C THR A 80 0.22 17.64 18.68
N ARG A 81 0.28 16.83 19.74
CA ARG A 81 0.32 15.37 19.65
C ARG A 81 -1.01 14.80 19.12
N GLU A 82 -2.16 15.38 19.50
CA GLU A 82 -3.45 15.04 18.90
C GLU A 82 -3.51 15.39 17.40
N GLN A 83 -2.93 16.53 17.00
CA GLN A 83 -2.84 16.91 15.58
C GLN A 83 -1.95 15.94 14.78
N ALA A 84 -0.76 15.60 15.31
CA ALA A 84 0.14 14.64 14.70
C ALA A 84 -0.51 13.25 14.60
N ARG A 85 -1.16 12.78 15.67
CA ARG A 85 -1.90 11.51 15.68
C ARG A 85 -2.98 11.48 14.60
N ARG A 86 -3.74 12.56 14.43
CA ARG A 86 -4.78 12.66 13.38
C ARG A 86 -4.19 12.56 11.98
N ARG A 87 -3.02 13.17 11.73
CA ARG A 87 -2.33 13.09 10.44
C ARG A 87 -1.74 11.71 10.18
N LEU A 88 -1.12 11.09 11.18
CA LEU A 88 -0.48 9.77 11.05
C LEU A 88 -1.49 8.65 10.81
N PHE A 89 -2.62 8.66 11.51
CA PHE A 89 -3.58 7.57 11.40
C PHE A 89 -4.65 7.81 10.35
N GLY A 90 -4.73 9.00 9.74
CA GLY A 90 -5.66 9.37 8.66
C GLY A 90 -7.15 9.21 8.97
N ARG A 91 -7.47 8.62 10.12
CA ARG A 91 -8.80 8.26 10.54
C ARG A 91 -9.44 9.53 11.02
N THR A 92 -10.37 10.02 10.22
CA THR A 92 -11.47 10.80 10.74
C THR A 92 -11.97 10.00 11.94
N THR A 93 -11.69 10.44 13.15
CA THR A 93 -12.49 10.03 14.30
C THR A 93 -13.86 10.60 13.96
N ARG A 94 -14.66 9.84 13.22
CA ARG A 94 -16.05 10.15 12.92
C ARG A 94 -16.66 10.30 14.30
N THR A 95 -16.86 11.55 14.69
CA THR A 95 -17.46 12.00 15.95
C THR A 95 -17.07 11.15 17.17
N ARG A 96 -15.91 11.44 17.77
CA ARG A 96 -15.56 10.97 19.11
C ARG A 96 -16.70 11.39 20.07
N GLY A 97 -17.62 10.48 20.39
CA GLY A 97 -18.74 10.74 21.33
C GLY A 97 -20.15 10.38 20.88
N ALA A 98 -20.39 9.97 19.63
CA ALA A 98 -21.68 9.38 19.25
C ALA A 98 -21.59 7.86 19.39
N VAL A 99 -22.39 7.26 20.27
CA VAL A 99 -22.54 5.80 20.31
C VAL A 99 -23.24 5.41 19.01
N PRO A 100 -22.58 4.65 18.10
CA PRO A 100 -23.26 4.19 16.90
C PRO A 100 -24.47 3.33 17.28
N GLU A 101 -25.54 3.49 16.52
CA GLU A 101 -26.77 2.72 16.66
C GLU A 101 -26.45 1.21 16.68
N ARG A 102 -27.21 0.45 17.46
CA ARG A 102 -26.95 -0.99 17.60
C ARG A 102 -27.28 -1.68 16.28
N ASP A 103 -26.27 -2.29 15.67
CA ASP A 103 -26.48 -3.23 14.56
C ASP A 103 -27.36 -4.39 15.06
N PRO A 104 -28.44 -4.77 14.34
CA PRO A 104 -29.27 -5.93 14.67
C PRO A 104 -28.50 -7.24 14.84
N ASN A 105 -27.34 -7.38 14.19
CA ASN A 105 -26.47 -8.54 14.26
C ASN A 105 -25.43 -8.45 15.41
N ASP A 106 -25.45 -7.36 16.17
CA ASP A 106 -24.56 -7.17 17.31
C ASP A 106 -25.04 -7.94 18.54
N ASN A 107 -24.48 -9.15 18.71
CA ASN A 107 -24.72 -10.03 19.85
C ASN A 107 -23.92 -9.66 21.12
N ARG A 108 -23.15 -8.55 21.11
CA ARG A 108 -22.36 -8.12 22.27
C ARG A 108 -23.26 -7.57 23.38
N SER A 109 -22.83 -7.76 24.62
CA SER A 109 -23.52 -7.22 25.79
C SER A 109 -23.36 -5.69 25.92
N ASP A 110 -24.23 -5.04 26.69
CA ASP A 110 -24.14 -3.58 26.93
C ASP A 110 -22.82 -3.18 27.59
N GLY A 111 -22.30 -4.01 28.50
CA GLY A 111 -21.01 -3.79 29.15
C GLY A 111 -19.83 -3.89 28.17
N GLU A 112 -19.85 -4.87 27.28
CA GLU A 112 -18.83 -5.02 26.23
C GLU A 112 -18.86 -3.84 25.25
N ARG A 113 -20.06 -3.43 24.82
CA ARG A 113 -20.24 -2.25 23.97
C ARG A 113 -19.73 -0.98 24.66
N ALA A 114 -19.94 -0.81 25.96
CA ALA A 114 -19.42 0.34 26.70
C ALA A 114 -17.87 0.37 26.74
N LEU A 115 -17.23 -0.79 26.91
CA LEU A 115 -15.78 -0.92 26.84
C LEU A 115 -15.25 -0.61 25.44
N LEU A 116 -15.89 -1.14 24.40
CA LEU A 116 -15.53 -0.89 23.00
C LEU A 116 -15.73 0.57 22.59
N HIS A 117 -16.80 1.22 23.08
CA HIS A 117 -17.02 2.65 22.88
C HIS A 117 -15.88 3.46 23.49
N LYS A 118 -15.47 3.14 24.72
CA LYS A 118 -14.34 3.78 25.39
C LYS A 118 -13.02 3.56 24.63
N ALA A 119 -12.89 2.43 23.95
CA ALA A 119 -11.74 2.08 23.12
C ALA A 119 -11.82 2.62 21.67
N ASP A 120 -12.88 3.36 21.30
CA ASP A 120 -13.11 3.84 19.92
C ASP A 120 -13.15 2.69 18.89
N ALA A 121 -13.73 1.54 19.29
CA ALA A 121 -13.73 0.28 18.55
C ALA A 121 -15.14 -0.22 18.19
N LEU A 122 -16.15 0.66 18.21
CA LEU A 122 -17.52 0.31 17.80
C LEU A 122 -17.75 0.41 16.29
N ASP A 123 -17.08 1.33 15.59
CA ASP A 123 -17.20 1.58 14.14
C ASP A 123 -15.97 0.98 13.42
N VAL A 124 -15.82 -0.35 13.51
CA VAL A 124 -14.72 -1.09 12.85
C VAL A 124 -15.23 -1.68 11.55
N ASP A 125 -14.45 -1.55 10.49
CA ASP A 125 -14.73 -2.21 9.21
C ASP A 125 -14.72 -3.74 9.39
N PRO A 126 -15.83 -4.45 9.12
CA PRO A 126 -15.91 -5.91 9.29
C PRO A 126 -14.93 -6.67 8.37
N THR A 127 -14.50 -6.06 7.25
CA THR A 127 -13.58 -6.66 6.27
C THR A 127 -12.10 -6.46 6.60
N ILE A 128 -11.78 -5.74 7.68
CA ILE A 128 -10.38 -5.41 8.04
C ILE A 128 -9.52 -6.66 8.24
N ARG A 129 -10.12 -7.77 8.70
CA ARG A 129 -9.42 -9.05 8.87
C ARG A 129 -8.94 -9.60 7.53
N ASP A 130 -9.76 -9.51 6.50
CA ASP A 130 -9.41 -9.97 5.16
C ASP A 130 -8.33 -9.07 4.53
N ALA A 131 -8.42 -7.76 4.76
CA ALA A 131 -7.40 -6.81 4.32
C ALA A 131 -6.03 -7.13 4.95
N VAL A 132 -5.98 -7.29 6.27
CA VAL A 132 -4.75 -7.65 7.00
C VAL A 132 -4.24 -9.03 6.56
N ALA A 133 -5.14 -9.99 6.33
CA ALA A 133 -4.75 -11.34 5.94
C ALA A 133 -4.14 -11.37 4.52
N ARG A 134 -4.65 -10.54 3.59
CA ARG A 134 -4.04 -10.32 2.27
C ARG A 134 -2.67 -9.63 2.38
N GLU A 135 -2.57 -8.58 3.19
CA GLU A 135 -1.32 -7.83 3.40
C GLU A 135 -0.22 -8.65 4.07
N SER A 136 -0.59 -9.51 5.03
CA SER A 136 0.33 -10.39 5.75
C SER A 136 0.77 -11.62 4.95
N GLY A 137 0.19 -11.85 3.76
CA GLY A 137 0.49 -13.01 2.93
C GLY A 137 0.01 -14.34 3.51
N ILE A 138 -0.84 -14.31 4.55
CA ILE A 138 -1.43 -15.50 5.17
C ILE A 138 -2.56 -16.06 4.31
N VAL A 139 -3.24 -15.21 3.52
CA VAL A 139 -4.20 -15.67 2.51
C VAL A 139 -3.43 -16.21 1.31
N ARG A 140 -3.12 -17.51 1.39
CA ARG A 140 -2.74 -18.30 0.22
C ARG A 140 -4.01 -18.66 -0.52
N GLU A 141 -4.16 -18.16 -1.75
CA GLU A 141 -5.25 -18.57 -2.65
C GLU A 141 -5.31 -20.10 -2.71
N ASP A 142 -6.53 -20.65 -2.86
CA ASP A 142 -6.72 -22.09 -2.92
C ASP A 142 -5.96 -22.66 -4.13
N SER A 143 -4.85 -23.36 -3.85
CA SER A 143 -4.02 -23.95 -4.88
C SER A 143 -4.80 -24.93 -5.73
N GLY A 144 -5.83 -25.61 -5.20
CA GLY A 144 -6.67 -26.52 -5.99
C GLY A 144 -7.51 -25.78 -7.04
N PHE A 145 -8.09 -24.63 -6.67
CA PHE A 145 -8.80 -23.77 -7.61
C PHE A 145 -7.86 -23.21 -8.69
N VAL A 146 -6.70 -22.69 -8.30
CA VAL A 146 -5.70 -22.16 -9.25
C VAL A 146 -5.20 -23.25 -10.20
N ASP A 147 -4.93 -24.45 -9.68
CA ASP A 147 -4.51 -25.62 -10.44
C ASP A 147 -5.61 -26.03 -11.43
N SER A 148 -6.88 -26.02 -11.02
CA SER A 148 -8.02 -26.31 -11.91
C SER A 148 -8.18 -25.29 -13.04
N LEU A 149 -7.85 -24.01 -12.79
CA LEU A 149 -7.91 -22.96 -13.80
C LEU A 149 -6.72 -23.04 -14.75
N LEU A 150 -5.52 -23.34 -14.24
CA LEU A 150 -4.29 -23.44 -15.02
C LEU A 150 -4.24 -24.73 -15.85
N PHE A 151 -4.69 -25.84 -15.28
CA PHE A 151 -4.74 -27.18 -15.88
C PHE A 151 -6.17 -27.61 -16.23
N TRP A 152 -7.03 -26.65 -16.59
CA TRP A 152 -8.42 -26.88 -17.02
C TRP A 152 -8.54 -27.83 -18.23
N LYS A 153 -7.43 -28.05 -18.95
CA LYS A 153 -7.32 -29.01 -20.03
C LYS A 153 -6.50 -30.22 -19.54
N SER A 154 -7.13 -31.39 -19.54
CA SER A 154 -6.55 -32.65 -19.07
C SER A 154 -5.25 -32.98 -19.82
N ASP A 155 -4.11 -32.79 -19.15
CA ASP A 155 -2.88 -33.45 -19.58
C ASP A 155 -2.96 -34.91 -19.08
N GLN A 156 -2.67 -35.86 -19.96
CA GLN A 156 -2.74 -37.31 -19.72
C GLN A 156 -1.58 -37.75 -18.80
N LYS A 157 -1.47 -37.14 -17.61
CA LYS A 157 -0.47 -37.51 -16.61
C LYS A 157 -1.02 -38.72 -15.88
N LYS A 158 -0.61 -39.90 -16.36
CA LYS A 158 -0.89 -41.24 -15.83
C LYS A 158 -1.39 -41.20 -14.38
N ASP A 159 -2.63 -41.64 -14.18
CA ASP A 159 -3.25 -41.84 -12.87
C ASP A 159 -2.36 -42.74 -12.01
N ALA A 160 -1.45 -42.13 -11.26
CA ALA A 160 -0.56 -42.82 -10.36
C ALA A 160 -1.38 -43.16 -9.11
N VAL A 161 -1.89 -44.39 -9.07
CA VAL A 161 -2.72 -44.88 -7.96
C VAL A 161 -1.96 -44.73 -6.64
N VAL A 162 -2.55 -44.01 -5.69
CA VAL A 162 -1.98 -43.81 -4.35
C VAL A 162 -1.86 -45.15 -3.63
N ASP A 163 -0.72 -45.40 -3.00
CA ASP A 163 -0.53 -46.56 -2.12
C ASP A 163 -1.07 -46.22 -0.71
N PRO A 164 -2.23 -46.77 -0.31
CA PRO A 164 -2.89 -46.35 0.94
C PRO A 164 -2.06 -46.66 2.18
N SER A 165 -1.30 -47.76 2.19
CA SER A 165 -0.51 -48.17 3.36
C SER A 165 0.69 -47.26 3.57
N ASN A 166 1.45 -47.03 2.49
CA ASN A 166 2.63 -46.16 2.55
C ASN A 166 2.26 -44.68 2.73
N GLU A 167 1.15 -44.24 2.14
CA GLU A 167 0.64 -42.88 2.32
C GLU A 167 0.15 -42.62 3.75
N ALA A 168 -0.55 -43.58 4.36
CA ALA A 168 -0.97 -43.46 5.75
C ALA A 168 0.24 -43.35 6.71
N GLU A 169 1.32 -44.09 6.43
CA GLU A 169 2.55 -43.98 7.23
C GLU A 169 3.23 -42.62 7.06
N ARG A 170 3.26 -42.08 5.83
CA ARG A 170 3.76 -40.73 5.56
C ARG A 170 2.98 -39.67 6.35
N LEU A 171 1.65 -39.75 6.35
CA LEU A 171 0.78 -38.82 7.07
C LEU A 171 1.02 -38.84 8.57
N ARG A 172 1.11 -40.04 9.18
CA ARG A 172 1.45 -40.17 10.62
C ARG A 172 2.82 -39.60 10.95
N ARG A 173 3.80 -39.75 10.03
CA ARG A 173 5.13 -39.16 10.20
C ARG A 173 5.08 -37.63 10.14
N ASN A 174 4.32 -37.05 9.23
CA ASN A 174 4.16 -35.61 9.14
C ASN A 174 3.49 -35.05 10.40
N GLU A 175 2.45 -35.71 10.90
CA GLU A 175 1.79 -35.37 12.16
C GLU A 175 2.78 -35.38 13.33
N ALA A 176 3.59 -36.44 13.46
CA ALA A 176 4.62 -36.54 14.50
C ALA A 176 5.72 -35.48 14.40
N LEU A 177 6.00 -34.97 13.20
CA LEU A 177 6.98 -33.92 12.94
C LEU A 177 6.36 -32.50 12.97
N GLY A 178 5.05 -32.37 13.19
CA GLY A 178 4.34 -31.09 13.16
C GLY A 178 4.28 -30.45 11.76
N LYS A 179 4.38 -31.25 10.71
CA LYS A 179 4.32 -30.81 9.31
C LYS A 179 2.91 -30.94 8.76
N ASP A 180 2.56 -30.09 7.80
CA ASP A 180 1.26 -30.15 7.15
C ASP A 180 1.05 -31.48 6.39
N PRO A 181 -0.20 -31.98 6.28
CA PRO A 181 -0.51 -33.20 5.52
C PRO A 181 -0.08 -33.16 4.06
N THR A 182 -0.01 -31.96 3.48
CA THR A 182 0.40 -31.68 2.11
C THR A 182 1.92 -31.56 1.92
N ASP A 183 2.71 -31.62 2.99
CA ASP A 183 4.17 -31.54 2.91
C ASP A 183 4.76 -32.86 2.37
N GLY A 184 5.40 -32.78 1.20
CA GLY A 184 5.99 -33.92 0.49
C GLY A 184 5.11 -34.49 -0.63
N SER A 185 5.70 -35.33 -1.48
CA SER A 185 5.01 -36.00 -2.58
C SER A 185 4.17 -37.18 -2.09
N THR A 186 2.94 -37.31 -2.60
CA THR A 186 2.05 -38.45 -2.36
C THR A 186 2.69 -39.77 -2.81
N ILE A 187 2.65 -40.81 -1.97
CA ILE A 187 3.26 -42.10 -2.32
C ILE A 187 2.33 -42.88 -3.26
N THR A 188 2.82 -43.17 -4.47
CA THR A 188 2.06 -43.86 -5.51
C THR A 188 2.62 -45.26 -5.78
N LYS A 189 1.74 -46.23 -6.05
CA LYS A 189 2.12 -47.59 -6.43
C LYS A 189 2.68 -47.60 -7.85
N LYS A 190 3.80 -48.28 -8.06
CA LYS A 190 4.35 -48.53 -9.40
C LYS A 190 3.52 -49.63 -10.07
N ASN A 191 2.99 -49.35 -11.26
CA ASN A 191 2.40 -50.38 -12.14
C ASN A 191 3.46 -51.35 -12.65
#